data_AF-A0A2D9TDQ3-F1
#
_entry.id   AF-A0A2D9TDQ3-F1
#
_cell.length_a   1.000
_cell.length_b   1.000
_cell.length_c   1.000
_cell.angle_alpha   90.00
_cell.angle_beta   90.00
_cell.angle_gamma   90.00
#
_symmetry.space_group_name_H-M   'P 1'
#
loop_
_entity.id
_entity.type
_entity.pdbx_description
1 polymer ?
#
loop_
_entity_poly.entity_id
_entity_poly.type
_entity_poly.pdbx_seq_one_letter_code
_entity_poly.pdbx_strand_id
1 'polypeptide(L)'
;MRQTMNILLALSTAPLGACGDDAPTATTAESPGLFDALLSRMGGVVVPTTDEDLFVEIIPEVDGKISALVLDEDGEIQQGGAAVQVQVAGNDGTPHPVTLQWDAVAGRYVGQVEGDVELSTGPMAVTVTRDGEEPAVGQVPMVATAPTPTHGGRVVVAGEYAAEVVPAGDGTIHAYVDGPEVGAGGAAAVQVEVQGTDGAPHPVVLAYDADAHHYVGRLEGEVRVAPGPLGFTVIRDGRPRRTRLHRVVAVGPQHGGDVVVAGEYAVEVVPSADGTIDAWVVGEEPVADGAEVVVTVGRERRPVTLVWSADAGHFVGAVDADVRIARAPIGVAVVHGGVYHHGAILPRYTVAVRDTWGVRVRPSAEVRVHGHPHGGPPGLRFNPGLMKGHGRVDIRGPHVDVRGPSAMVRVHGPGGHVRVRGPSGMVSVRGPGGHARIRGGMVSVRGGGMGGVRIRGGMGMN
;
A
#
# COMPACT_ATOMS: atom_id res chain seq x y z
N MET A 1 55.55 4.78 5.70
CA MET A 1 55.38 3.72 6.72
C MET A 1 54.04 3.94 7.40
N ARG A 2 52.97 3.36 6.85
CA ARG A 2 51.65 3.29 7.51
C ARG A 2 51.50 1.86 8.00
N GLN A 3 51.16 1.71 9.27
CA GLN A 3 51.12 0.45 9.98
C GLN A 3 49.75 -0.18 9.77
N THR A 4 49.68 -1.23 8.96
CA THR A 4 48.46 -2.02 8.72
C THR A 4 48.22 -2.88 9.95
N MET A 5 47.08 -2.69 10.63
CA MET A 5 46.69 -3.50 11.78
C MET A 5 45.64 -4.51 11.32
N ASN A 6 46.10 -5.71 10.95
CA ASN A 6 45.22 -6.84 10.64
C ASN A 6 44.65 -7.40 11.95
N ILE A 7 43.33 -7.33 12.14
CA ILE A 7 42.61 -8.06 13.19
C ILE A 7 42.04 -9.33 12.57
N LEU A 8 42.68 -10.47 12.90
CA LEU A 8 42.22 -11.82 12.58
C LEU A 8 41.62 -12.42 13.87
N LEU A 9 40.32 -12.73 13.88
CA LEU A 9 39.65 -13.38 15.01
C LEU A 9 39.49 -14.88 14.73
N ALA A 10 40.29 -15.70 15.40
CA ALA A 10 40.11 -17.14 15.53
C ALA A 10 39.61 -17.46 16.94
N LEU A 11 38.49 -18.16 17.05
CA LEU A 11 37.97 -18.71 18.31
C LEU A 11 38.69 -20.03 18.62
N SER A 12 39.39 -20.07 19.74
CA SER A 12 39.88 -21.32 20.36
C SER A 12 39.49 -21.34 21.83
N THR A 13 38.64 -22.30 22.20
CA THR A 13 38.28 -22.59 23.59
C THR A 13 39.31 -23.51 24.24
N ALA A 14 39.89 -23.09 25.38
CA ALA A 14 40.49 -24.00 26.36
C ALA A 14 40.42 -23.40 27.78
N PRO A 15 40.38 -24.24 28.84
CA PRO A 15 39.82 -23.86 30.15
C PRO A 15 40.84 -23.37 31.19
N LEU A 16 40.27 -22.63 32.15
CA LEU A 16 40.75 -22.10 33.43
C LEU A 16 42.05 -22.67 34.02
N GLY A 17 43.01 -21.77 34.33
CA GLY A 17 44.14 -22.06 35.22
C GLY A 17 45.14 -20.90 35.40
N ALA A 18 44.92 -20.11 36.47
CA ALA A 18 45.89 -19.36 37.28
C ALA A 18 46.67 -18.14 36.73
N CYS A 19 46.44 -17.01 37.43
CA CYS A 19 47.33 -15.91 37.85
C CYS A 19 48.32 -15.26 36.86
N GLY A 20 48.08 -13.97 36.58
CA GLY A 20 49.06 -13.02 36.07
C GLY A 20 48.39 -11.70 35.71
N ASP A 21 48.68 -10.65 36.48
CA ASP A 21 48.21 -9.27 36.27
C ASP A 21 48.66 -8.71 34.90
N ASP A 22 47.89 -7.75 34.38
CA ASP A 22 47.97 -7.04 33.10
C ASP A 22 47.28 -7.70 31.90
N ALA A 23 45.95 -7.77 31.95
CA ALA A 23 45.12 -7.91 30.75
C ALA A 23 44.82 -6.51 30.17
N PRO A 24 45.04 -6.24 28.87
CA PRO A 24 44.52 -5.04 28.25
C PRO A 24 43.00 -5.13 28.31
N THR A 25 42.37 -4.17 28.99
CA THR A 25 40.93 -3.97 28.91
C THR A 25 40.58 -3.79 27.45
N ALA A 26 40.01 -4.83 26.84
CA ALA A 26 39.28 -4.68 25.58
C ALA A 26 38.04 -3.86 25.92
N THR A 27 38.21 -2.54 25.93
CA THR A 27 37.09 -1.61 25.91
C THR A 27 36.39 -1.86 24.59
N THR A 28 35.25 -2.54 24.63
CA THR A 28 34.24 -2.48 23.58
C THR A 28 33.80 -1.02 23.54
N ALA A 29 34.56 -0.19 22.83
CA ALA A 29 34.14 1.15 22.49
C ALA A 29 33.10 0.98 21.39
N GLU A 30 31.86 0.70 21.80
CA GLU A 30 30.72 1.17 21.02
C GLU A 30 30.86 2.69 21.02
N SER A 31 31.40 3.27 19.94
CA SER A 31 31.45 4.72 19.74
C SER A 31 30.01 5.22 19.64
N PRO A 32 29.43 5.86 20.68
CA PRO A 32 28.00 6.14 20.69
C PRO A 32 27.62 7.31 19.78
N GLY A 33 28.60 7.97 19.15
CA GLY A 33 28.40 9.23 18.42
C GLY A 33 28.26 9.09 16.90
N LEU A 34 28.90 8.10 16.27
CA LEU A 34 28.85 7.94 14.80
C LEU A 34 27.58 7.19 14.37
N PHE A 35 27.18 6.18 15.14
CA PHE A 35 26.00 5.35 14.85
C PHE A 35 24.66 6.04 15.16
N ASP A 36 24.62 7.00 16.09
CA ASP A 36 23.44 7.83 16.34
C ASP A 36 23.22 8.90 15.25
N ALA A 37 24.24 9.20 14.42
CA ALA A 37 24.13 10.11 13.27
C ALA A 37 23.68 9.38 11.99
N LEU A 38 24.13 8.14 11.79
CA LEU A 38 23.78 7.27 10.65
C LEU A 38 22.54 6.42 10.95
N LEU A 39 21.47 7.07 11.38
CA LEU A 39 20.21 6.38 11.65
C LEU A 39 19.57 5.90 10.35
N SER A 40 19.06 4.67 10.38
CA SER A 40 18.30 4.07 9.29
C SER A 40 17.20 5.02 8.78
N ARG A 41 17.03 5.08 7.47
CA ARG A 41 16.08 5.94 6.77
C ARG A 41 14.85 5.17 6.33
N MET A 42 15.04 3.93 5.85
CA MET A 42 13.98 3.04 5.37
C MET A 42 13.31 2.24 6.48
N GLY A 43 13.96 2.12 7.65
CA GLY A 43 13.52 1.29 8.77
C GLY A 43 14.23 -0.06 8.82
N GLY A 44 15.39 -0.18 8.16
CA GLY A 44 16.18 -1.40 8.15
C GLY A 44 17.23 -1.48 9.23
N VAL A 45 18.09 -2.49 9.10
CA VAL A 45 19.30 -2.64 9.92
C VAL A 45 20.45 -1.97 9.20
N VAL A 46 21.17 -1.09 9.91
CA VAL A 46 22.41 -0.48 9.42
C VAL A 46 23.57 -1.40 9.72
N VAL A 47 24.30 -1.79 8.67
CA VAL A 47 25.43 -2.71 8.72
C VAL A 47 26.71 -1.91 8.47
N PRO A 48 27.60 -1.74 9.46
CA PRO A 48 28.94 -1.22 9.21
C PRO A 48 29.74 -2.22 8.37
N THR A 49 30.60 -1.72 7.50
CA THR A 49 31.46 -2.56 6.67
C THR A 49 32.92 -2.52 7.14
N THR A 50 33.79 -3.30 6.50
CA THR A 50 35.25 -3.22 6.71
C THR A 50 35.87 -1.92 6.19
N ASP A 51 35.13 -1.17 5.36
CA ASP A 51 35.44 0.23 5.07
C ASP A 51 34.73 1.10 6.13
N GLU A 52 35.50 1.82 6.95
CA GLU A 52 34.98 2.59 8.08
C GLU A 52 34.10 3.78 7.62
N ASP A 53 34.22 4.18 6.36
CA ASP A 53 33.48 5.28 5.75
C ASP A 53 32.22 4.80 5.00
N LEU A 54 31.89 3.50 5.12
CA LEU A 54 30.80 2.89 4.35
C LEU A 54 29.88 2.02 5.22
N PHE A 55 28.58 2.30 5.09
CA PHE A 55 27.51 1.62 5.81
C PHE A 55 26.44 1.15 4.82
N VAL A 56 25.72 0.08 5.16
CA VAL A 56 24.59 -0.39 4.35
C VAL A 56 23.36 -0.54 5.22
N GLU A 57 22.31 0.22 4.95
CA GLU A 57 20.99 -0.04 5.53
C GLU A 57 20.26 -1.08 4.69
N ILE A 58 19.77 -2.16 5.29
CA ILE A 58 19.14 -3.27 4.58
C ILE A 58 17.80 -3.64 5.21
N ILE A 59 16.79 -3.90 4.37
CA ILE A 59 15.50 -4.49 4.72
C ILE A 59 15.32 -5.76 3.87
N PRO A 60 15.45 -6.96 4.44
CA PRO A 60 15.00 -8.19 3.81
C PRO A 60 13.49 -8.37 4.06
N GLU A 61 12.70 -8.45 3.00
CA GLU A 61 11.25 -8.70 3.05
C GLU A 61 10.97 -10.21 3.00
N VAL A 62 9.94 -10.67 3.71
CA VAL A 62 9.61 -12.10 3.85
C VAL A 62 9.42 -12.81 2.51
N ASP A 63 8.96 -12.10 1.48
CA ASP A 63 8.74 -12.61 0.12
C ASP A 63 10.01 -12.73 -0.74
N GLY A 64 11.19 -12.52 -0.14
CA GLY A 64 12.48 -12.66 -0.81
C GLY A 64 13.00 -11.39 -1.46
N LYS A 65 12.23 -10.29 -1.43
CA LYS A 65 12.73 -9.00 -1.88
C LYS A 65 13.69 -8.41 -0.86
N ILE A 66 14.77 -7.80 -1.34
CA ILE A 66 15.75 -7.10 -0.49
C ILE A 66 15.87 -5.66 -0.99
N SER A 67 15.76 -4.71 -0.07
CA SER A 67 15.98 -3.29 -0.32
C SER A 67 17.18 -2.80 0.49
N ALA A 68 18.10 -2.05 -0.12
CA ALA A 68 19.28 -1.53 0.56
C ALA A 68 19.65 -0.10 0.16
N LEU A 69 20.18 0.68 1.11
CA LEU A 69 20.88 1.93 0.86
C LEU A 69 22.35 1.75 1.22
N VAL A 70 23.24 2.19 0.33
CA VAL A 70 24.67 2.32 0.63
C VAL A 70 24.89 3.77 1.04
N LEU A 71 25.47 3.98 2.22
CA LEU A 71 25.66 5.28 2.87
C LEU A 71 27.15 5.51 3.10
N ASP A 72 27.62 6.72 2.89
CA ASP A 72 28.98 7.14 3.28
C ASP A 72 29.05 7.62 4.74
N GLU A 73 30.22 8.13 5.16
CA GLU A 73 30.47 8.68 6.50
C GLU A 73 29.55 9.84 6.88
N ASP A 74 29.09 10.62 5.90
CA ASP A 74 28.16 11.74 6.07
C ASP A 74 26.69 11.27 6.07
N GLY A 75 26.46 9.99 5.74
CA GLY A 75 25.14 9.39 5.60
C GLY A 75 24.47 9.68 4.27
N GLU A 76 25.22 10.18 3.29
CA GLU A 76 24.70 10.43 1.94
C GLU A 76 24.58 9.12 1.15
N ILE A 77 23.53 9.04 0.33
CA ILE A 77 23.21 7.82 -0.42
C ILE A 77 24.12 7.73 -1.64
N GLN A 78 24.87 6.64 -1.72
CA GLN A 78 25.75 6.33 -2.85
C GLN A 78 24.95 5.69 -3.99
N GLN A 79 24.63 6.51 -5.01
CA GLN A 79 23.77 6.13 -6.13
C GLN A 79 24.57 5.51 -7.28
N GLY A 80 24.28 4.26 -7.63
CA GLY A 80 24.98 3.55 -8.71
C GLY A 80 26.49 3.39 -8.47
N GLY A 81 27.18 2.69 -9.38
CA GLY A 81 28.65 2.53 -9.34
C GLY A 81 29.19 1.57 -8.28
N ALA A 82 28.34 1.05 -7.39
CA ALA A 82 28.68 -0.05 -6.49
C ALA A 82 27.97 -1.35 -6.90
N ALA A 83 28.68 -2.46 -6.91
CA ALA A 83 28.09 -3.79 -6.91
C ALA A 83 27.78 -4.18 -5.47
N VAL A 84 26.51 -4.50 -5.18
CA VAL A 84 26.07 -4.89 -3.84
C VAL A 84 25.57 -6.33 -3.88
N GLN A 85 26.14 -7.19 -3.03
CA GLN A 85 25.69 -8.56 -2.83
C GLN A 85 25.33 -8.77 -1.37
N VAL A 86 24.19 -9.41 -1.12
CA VAL A 86 23.73 -9.75 0.24
C VAL A 86 23.56 -11.26 0.33
N GLN A 87 24.03 -11.87 1.42
CA GLN A 87 23.66 -13.23 1.81
C GLN A 87 22.63 -13.17 2.92
N VAL A 88 21.49 -13.84 2.71
CA VAL A 88 20.36 -13.87 3.65
C VAL A 88 19.96 -15.32 3.97
N ALA A 89 19.37 -15.53 5.14
CA ALA A 89 18.90 -16.85 5.56
C ALA A 89 17.52 -17.17 4.95
N GLY A 90 17.40 -18.31 4.26
CA GLY A 90 16.11 -18.85 3.82
C GLY A 90 15.48 -19.75 4.88
N ASN A 91 14.16 -19.96 4.79
CA ASN A 91 13.43 -20.92 5.63
C ASN A 91 13.87 -22.39 5.42
N ASP A 92 14.64 -22.64 4.37
CA ASP A 92 15.31 -23.91 4.06
C ASP A 92 16.60 -24.13 4.86
N GLY A 93 17.00 -23.16 5.68
CA GLY A 93 18.22 -23.20 6.49
C GLY A 93 19.51 -22.97 5.71
N THR A 94 19.42 -22.63 4.42
CA THR A 94 20.59 -22.34 3.57
C THR A 94 20.76 -20.83 3.39
N PRO A 95 21.99 -20.30 3.36
CA PRO A 95 22.24 -18.92 2.96
C PRO A 95 22.04 -18.72 1.45
N HIS A 96 21.30 -17.68 1.07
CA HIS A 96 21.01 -17.34 -0.32
C HIS A 96 21.72 -16.03 -0.71
N PRO A 97 22.62 -16.05 -1.71
CA PRO A 97 23.22 -14.84 -2.23
C PRO A 97 22.24 -14.11 -3.16
N VAL A 98 22.12 -12.79 -2.99
CA VAL A 98 21.27 -11.92 -3.79
C VAL A 98 22.11 -10.75 -4.27
N THR A 99 22.13 -10.55 -5.59
CA THR A 99 22.76 -9.35 -6.18
C THR A 99 21.73 -8.24 -6.22
N LEU A 100 22.06 -7.08 -5.64
CA LEU A 100 21.19 -5.91 -5.68
C LEU A 100 21.64 -4.96 -6.79
N GLN A 101 20.68 -4.35 -7.47
CA GLN A 101 20.91 -3.35 -8.50
C GLN A 101 20.29 -2.02 -8.09
N TRP A 102 20.94 -0.91 -8.42
CA TRP A 102 20.38 0.41 -8.20
C TRP A 102 19.10 0.57 -9.02
N ASP A 103 17.98 0.74 -8.33
CA ASP A 103 16.70 1.11 -8.91
C ASP A 103 16.49 2.62 -8.70
N ALA A 104 16.65 3.37 -9.79
CA ALA A 104 16.51 4.83 -9.77
C ALA A 104 15.09 5.30 -9.43
N VAL A 105 14.07 4.47 -9.70
CA VAL A 105 12.67 4.75 -9.35
C VAL A 105 12.43 4.46 -7.88
N ALA A 106 13.03 3.42 -7.33
CA ALA A 106 12.94 3.14 -5.90
C ALA A 106 13.88 4.02 -5.05
N GLY A 107 14.88 4.66 -5.67
CA GLY A 107 15.92 5.46 -5.00
C GLY A 107 16.83 4.62 -4.10
N ARG A 108 17.02 3.33 -4.43
CA ARG A 108 17.74 2.36 -3.59
C ARG A 108 18.18 1.13 -4.39
N TYR A 109 19.08 0.33 -3.80
CA TYR A 109 19.42 -0.98 -4.34
C TYR A 109 18.31 -1.99 -4.05
N VAL A 110 17.89 -2.74 -5.06
CA VAL A 110 16.84 -3.76 -4.96
C VAL A 110 17.32 -5.07 -5.57
N GLY A 111 16.95 -6.19 -4.96
CA GLY A 111 17.15 -7.53 -5.50
C GLY A 111 16.09 -8.50 -4.99
N GLN A 112 16.05 -9.68 -5.58
CA GLN A 112 15.09 -10.74 -5.27
C GLN A 112 15.85 -12.06 -5.14
N VAL A 113 15.54 -12.83 -4.10
CA VAL A 113 16.04 -14.20 -3.95
C VAL A 113 15.52 -15.06 -5.10
N GLU A 114 16.39 -15.90 -5.68
CA GLU A 114 16.00 -16.79 -6.76
C GLU A 114 15.12 -17.96 -6.25
N GLY A 115 14.03 -18.24 -6.96
CA GLY A 115 13.09 -19.31 -6.63
C GLY A 115 12.03 -18.91 -5.58
N ASP A 116 11.22 -19.89 -5.17
CA ASP A 116 10.15 -19.70 -4.18
C ASP A 116 10.70 -19.90 -2.75
N VAL A 117 11.72 -19.13 -2.38
CA VAL A 117 12.32 -19.15 -1.04
C VAL A 117 11.73 -18.02 -0.20
N GLU A 118 11.11 -18.37 0.92
CA GLU A 118 10.71 -17.40 1.93
C GLU A 118 11.89 -17.12 2.84
N LEU A 119 12.17 -15.84 3.10
CA LEU A 119 13.26 -15.47 3.99
C LEU A 119 12.87 -15.72 5.44
N SER A 120 13.87 -16.06 6.26
CA SER A 120 13.70 -16.27 7.69
C SER A 120 14.69 -15.43 8.49
N THR A 121 14.37 -15.17 9.76
CA THR A 121 15.28 -14.49 10.69
C THR A 121 16.59 -15.26 10.80
N GLY A 122 17.72 -14.59 10.55
CA GLY A 122 19.01 -15.26 10.57
C GLY A 122 20.20 -14.34 10.32
N PRO A 123 21.41 -14.91 10.21
CA PRO A 123 22.62 -14.15 9.90
C PRO A 123 22.54 -13.55 8.50
N MET A 124 23.12 -12.36 8.36
CA MET A 124 23.20 -11.64 7.09
C MET A 124 24.60 -11.11 6.87
N ALA A 125 25.08 -11.21 5.63
CA ALA A 125 26.34 -10.59 5.21
C ALA A 125 26.09 -9.71 3.99
N VAL A 126 26.76 -8.57 3.91
CA VAL A 126 26.75 -7.69 2.76
C VAL A 126 28.17 -7.51 2.24
N THR A 127 28.31 -7.46 0.93
CA THR A 127 29.55 -7.09 0.24
C THR A 127 29.24 -5.96 -0.71
N VAL A 128 29.98 -4.86 -0.59
CA VAL A 128 29.92 -3.71 -1.49
C VAL A 128 31.25 -3.60 -2.22
N THR A 129 31.21 -3.47 -3.53
CA THR A 129 32.42 -3.29 -4.35
C THR A 129 32.27 -2.04 -5.21
N ARG A 130 33.15 -1.06 -5.01
CA ARG A 130 33.28 0.14 -5.85
C ARG A 130 34.44 -0.04 -6.84
N ASP A 131 34.37 0.66 -7.97
CA ASP A 131 35.36 0.52 -9.05
C ASP A 131 36.80 0.83 -8.57
N GLY A 132 37.68 -0.16 -8.67
CA GLY A 132 39.09 -0.02 -8.32
C GLY A 132 39.41 -0.10 -6.82
N GLU A 133 38.43 -0.45 -5.99
CA GLU A 133 38.57 -0.60 -4.54
C GLU A 133 38.43 -2.05 -4.09
N GLU A 134 39.01 -2.37 -2.92
CA GLU A 134 38.81 -3.68 -2.28
C GLU A 134 37.36 -3.81 -1.81
N PRO A 135 36.76 -5.01 -1.89
CA PRO A 135 35.39 -5.22 -1.42
C PRO A 135 35.24 -4.91 0.07
N ALA A 136 34.28 -4.06 0.40
CA ALA A 136 33.88 -3.77 1.77
C ALA A 136 32.84 -4.78 2.24
N VAL A 137 33.08 -5.45 3.37
CA VAL A 137 32.24 -6.53 3.88
C VAL A 137 31.61 -6.14 5.22
N GLY A 138 30.31 -6.31 5.35
CA GLY A 138 29.57 -6.13 6.60
C GLY A 138 28.88 -7.43 7.03
N GLN A 139 28.75 -7.66 8.33
CA GLN A 139 28.05 -8.84 8.87
C GLN A 139 27.17 -8.46 10.04
N VAL A 140 25.98 -9.07 10.09
CA VAL A 140 25.06 -8.98 11.22
C VAL A 140 24.65 -10.40 11.63
N PRO A 141 24.81 -10.78 12.91
CA PRO A 141 24.57 -12.15 13.34
C PRO A 141 23.09 -12.57 13.29
N MET A 142 22.16 -11.62 13.42
CA MET A 142 20.73 -11.88 13.41
C MET A 142 19.97 -10.68 12.88
N VAL A 143 19.21 -10.88 11.81
CA VAL A 143 18.32 -9.89 11.20
C VAL A 143 16.98 -10.55 10.95
N ALA A 144 15.90 -9.94 11.43
CA ALA A 144 14.54 -10.36 11.15
C ALA A 144 14.14 -10.02 9.72
N THR A 145 13.19 -10.77 9.19
CA THR A 145 12.55 -10.46 7.91
C THR A 145 11.37 -9.55 8.13
N ALA A 146 11.29 -8.50 7.31
CA ALA A 146 10.18 -7.55 7.31
C ALA A 146 8.90 -8.28 6.85
N PRO A 147 7.84 -8.33 7.69
CA PRO A 147 6.57 -8.91 7.28
C PRO A 147 5.91 -8.05 6.19
N THR A 148 4.97 -8.64 5.46
CA THR A 148 4.05 -7.83 4.65
C THR A 148 3.18 -6.98 5.56
N PRO A 149 3.10 -5.65 5.38
CA PRO A 149 2.23 -4.81 6.21
C PRO A 149 0.76 -5.17 6.03
N THR A 150 0.03 -5.25 7.14
CA THR A 150 -1.39 -5.62 7.18
C THR A 150 -2.23 -4.72 8.07
N HIS A 151 -1.65 -3.76 8.75
CA HIS A 151 -2.34 -2.90 9.72
C HIS A 151 -2.40 -1.43 9.30
N GLY A 152 -1.83 -1.10 8.14
CA GLY A 152 -1.80 0.24 7.55
C GLY A 152 -0.62 1.08 8.03
N GLY A 153 0.35 0.47 8.68
CA GLY A 153 1.52 1.13 9.27
C GLY A 153 2.76 1.05 8.40
N ARG A 154 3.91 1.32 9.04
CA ARG A 154 5.24 1.15 8.44
C ARG A 154 5.94 -0.05 9.07
N VAL A 155 6.56 -0.86 8.24
CA VAL A 155 7.40 -1.97 8.69
C VAL A 155 8.80 -1.48 9.00
N VAL A 156 9.34 -1.94 10.13
CA VAL A 156 10.69 -1.67 10.59
C VAL A 156 11.37 -2.96 11.06
N VAL A 157 12.69 -3.01 10.98
CA VAL A 157 13.53 -4.14 11.40
C VAL A 157 14.61 -3.63 12.36
N ALA A 158 14.62 -4.18 13.58
CA ALA A 158 15.58 -3.85 14.63
C ALA A 158 16.27 -5.14 15.10
N GLY A 159 17.39 -5.49 14.47
CA GLY A 159 18.09 -6.75 14.72
C GLY A 159 17.16 -7.94 14.44
N GLU A 160 16.98 -8.81 15.43
CA GLU A 160 16.14 -10.00 15.37
C GLU A 160 14.63 -9.75 15.55
N TYR A 161 14.19 -8.50 15.59
CA TYR A 161 12.78 -8.11 15.68
C TYR A 161 12.35 -7.35 14.42
N ALA A 162 11.14 -7.62 13.96
CA ALA A 162 10.46 -6.80 12.96
C ALA A 162 9.14 -6.29 13.55
N ALA A 163 8.66 -5.13 13.11
CA ALA A 163 7.37 -4.64 13.56
C ALA A 163 6.67 -3.85 12.48
N GLU A 164 5.35 -3.99 12.40
CA GLU A 164 4.51 -2.97 11.78
C GLU A 164 4.06 -1.97 12.83
N VAL A 165 4.49 -0.71 12.69
CA VAL A 165 4.16 0.37 13.61
C VAL A 165 3.10 1.28 12.98
N VAL A 166 2.00 1.48 13.70
CA VAL A 166 0.85 2.30 13.30
C VAL A 166 0.68 3.45 14.29
N PRO A 167 1.27 4.63 14.03
CA PRO A 167 0.94 5.84 14.76
C PRO A 167 -0.43 6.35 14.32
N ALA A 168 -1.40 6.37 15.23
CA ALA A 168 -2.72 6.91 14.98
C ALA A 168 -2.77 8.43 15.24
N GLY A 169 -3.59 9.14 14.47
CA GLY A 169 -3.74 10.60 14.60
C GLY A 169 -4.31 11.06 15.95
N ASP A 170 -4.91 10.16 16.74
CA ASP A 170 -5.43 10.47 18.08
C ASP A 170 -4.36 10.37 19.18
N GLY A 171 -3.12 10.07 18.82
CA GLY A 171 -1.98 9.91 19.73
C GLY A 171 -1.76 8.48 20.21
N THR A 172 -2.60 7.51 19.82
CA THR A 172 -2.39 6.09 20.12
C THR A 172 -1.35 5.50 19.17
N ILE A 173 -0.43 4.69 19.70
CA ILE A 173 0.59 3.98 18.92
C ILE A 173 0.35 2.48 19.05
N HIS A 174 0.17 1.79 17.93
CA HIS A 174 0.10 0.34 17.86
C HIS A 174 1.38 -0.21 17.25
N ALA A 175 1.95 -1.27 17.81
CA ALA A 175 3.07 -2.00 17.21
C ALA A 175 2.79 -3.51 17.21
N TYR A 176 2.78 -4.10 16.02
CA TYR A 176 2.66 -5.53 15.80
C TYR A 176 4.07 -6.08 15.62
N VAL A 177 4.64 -6.58 16.71
CA VAL A 177 6.04 -6.97 16.77
C VAL A 177 6.16 -8.48 16.58
N ASP A 178 6.99 -8.88 15.62
CA ASP A 178 7.43 -10.26 15.38
C ASP A 178 8.87 -10.42 15.85
N GLY A 179 9.17 -11.56 16.47
CA GLY A 179 10.51 -11.86 16.97
C GLY A 179 10.50 -12.90 18.09
N PRO A 180 11.68 -13.26 18.62
CA PRO A 180 11.77 -14.25 19.68
C PRO A 180 11.13 -13.72 20.99
N GLU A 181 10.22 -14.52 21.56
CA GLU A 181 9.57 -14.28 22.86
C GLU A 181 8.94 -12.88 22.99
N VAL A 182 8.32 -12.40 21.92
CA VAL A 182 7.39 -11.27 21.94
C VAL A 182 5.98 -11.77 22.31
N GLY A 183 5.20 -10.98 23.05
CA GLY A 183 3.82 -11.33 23.41
C GLY A 183 3.53 -11.43 24.91
N ALA A 184 2.38 -12.02 25.26
CA ALA A 184 1.96 -12.20 26.66
C ALA A 184 2.92 -13.17 27.37
N GLY A 185 3.81 -12.61 28.20
CA GLY A 185 4.86 -13.34 28.90
C GLY A 185 6.29 -13.07 28.38
N GLY A 186 6.42 -12.29 27.30
CA GLY A 186 7.71 -11.82 26.78
C GLY A 186 8.33 -10.73 27.67
N ALA A 187 9.61 -10.87 28.03
CA ALA A 187 10.33 -9.91 28.86
C ALA A 187 10.82 -8.66 28.10
N ALA A 188 10.50 -8.54 26.81
CA ALA A 188 10.96 -7.44 25.97
C ALA A 188 10.14 -6.17 26.21
N ALA A 189 10.81 -5.06 26.53
CA ALA A 189 10.20 -3.74 26.54
C ALA A 189 10.23 -3.13 25.14
N VAL A 190 9.11 -2.58 24.70
CA VAL A 190 8.98 -1.95 23.37
C VAL A 190 8.74 -0.46 23.54
N GLN A 191 9.51 0.35 22.82
CA GLN A 191 9.38 1.80 22.81
C GLN A 191 9.31 2.31 21.37
N VAL A 192 8.43 3.27 21.13
CA VAL A 192 8.36 4.01 19.88
C VAL A 192 8.57 5.49 20.18
N GLU A 193 9.41 6.16 19.41
CA GLU A 193 9.53 7.62 19.43
C GLU A 193 8.84 8.19 18.20
N VAL A 194 7.97 9.18 18.38
CA VAL A 194 7.27 9.87 17.28
C VAL A 194 7.43 11.38 17.37
N GLN A 195 7.35 12.05 16.23
CA GLN A 195 7.24 13.50 16.18
C GLN A 195 5.86 13.96 16.68
N GLY A 196 5.83 14.88 17.64
CA GLY A 196 4.61 15.52 18.14
C GLY A 196 4.24 16.77 17.34
N THR A 197 2.96 17.16 17.39
CA THR A 197 2.45 18.42 16.82
C THR A 197 3.06 19.68 17.44
N ASP A 198 3.74 19.55 18.56
CA ASP A 198 4.52 20.60 19.22
C ASP A 198 5.94 20.74 18.63
N GLY A 199 6.32 19.91 17.68
CA GLY A 199 7.65 19.91 17.07
C GLY A 199 8.73 19.17 17.88
N ALA A 200 8.39 18.55 19.01
CA ALA A 200 9.33 17.73 19.78
C ALA A 200 9.20 16.21 19.49
N PRO A 201 10.28 15.42 19.64
CA PRO A 201 10.18 13.97 19.69
C PRO A 201 9.57 13.51 21.02
N HIS A 202 8.68 12.52 20.96
CA HIS A 202 7.99 11.96 22.12
C HIS A 202 8.22 10.45 22.22
N PRO A 203 8.94 9.96 23.23
CA PRO A 203 9.06 8.54 23.48
C PRO A 203 7.79 7.99 24.12
N VAL A 204 7.30 6.87 23.60
CA VAL A 204 6.11 6.16 24.06
C VAL A 204 6.51 4.73 24.39
N VAL A 205 6.44 4.37 25.67
CA VAL A 205 6.59 2.98 26.11
C VAL A 205 5.28 2.24 25.80
N LEU A 206 5.39 1.11 25.10
CA LEU A 206 4.23 0.33 24.72
C LEU A 206 4.03 -0.85 25.68
N ALA A 207 2.78 -1.09 26.07
CA ALA A 207 2.38 -2.25 26.85
C ALA A 207 1.78 -3.30 25.92
N TYR A 208 2.09 -4.58 26.16
CA TYR A 208 1.45 -5.65 25.40
C TYR A 208 -0.01 -5.82 25.82
N ASP A 209 -0.92 -5.66 24.88
CA ASP A 209 -2.35 -5.96 25.05
C ASP A 209 -2.57 -7.43 24.66
N ALA A 210 -2.93 -8.25 25.66
CA ALA A 210 -3.14 -9.69 25.46
C ALA A 210 -4.41 -10.03 24.68
N ASP A 211 -5.45 -9.19 24.76
CA ASP A 211 -6.71 -9.41 24.05
C ASP A 211 -6.58 -8.99 22.60
N ALA A 212 -5.84 -7.90 22.35
CA ALA A 212 -5.61 -7.37 21.01
C ALA A 212 -4.38 -7.97 20.31
N HIS A 213 -3.58 -8.76 21.02
CA HIS A 213 -2.36 -9.44 20.54
C HIS A 213 -1.30 -8.52 19.92
N HIS A 214 -1.12 -7.30 20.46
CA HIS A 214 -0.09 -6.37 20.00
C HIS A 214 0.28 -5.36 21.09
N TYR A 215 1.34 -4.58 20.86
CA TYR A 215 1.79 -3.55 21.78
C TYR A 215 1.04 -2.24 21.53
N VAL A 216 0.55 -1.61 22.60
CA VAL A 216 -0.19 -0.34 22.56
C VAL A 216 0.39 0.64 23.55
N GLY A 217 0.52 1.90 23.13
CA GLY A 217 0.87 3.02 23.98
C GLY A 217 0.15 4.28 23.52
N ARG A 218 0.26 5.36 24.27
CA ARG A 218 -0.35 6.63 23.93
C ARG A 218 0.59 7.78 24.29
N LEU A 219 0.62 8.81 23.44
CA LEU A 219 1.20 10.10 23.80
C LEU A 219 0.52 10.68 25.04
N GLU A 220 1.30 11.33 25.88
CA GLU A 220 0.79 12.02 27.07
C GLU A 220 0.21 13.40 26.72
N GLY A 221 -0.79 13.83 27.48
CA GLY A 221 -1.41 15.15 27.31
C GLY A 221 -2.25 15.28 26.04
N GLU A 222 -2.26 16.49 25.45
CA GLU A 222 -3.03 16.81 24.25
C GLU A 222 -2.20 16.72 22.95
N VAL A 223 -0.94 16.27 23.04
CA VAL A 223 -0.05 16.15 21.89
C VAL A 223 -0.56 15.06 20.94
N ARG A 224 -0.61 15.38 19.64
CA ARG A 224 -0.92 14.42 18.59
C ARG A 224 0.34 14.07 17.81
N VAL A 225 0.30 12.95 17.10
CA VAL A 225 1.37 12.58 16.18
C VAL A 225 1.36 13.56 15.00
N ALA A 226 2.53 14.10 14.66
CA ALA A 226 2.77 14.88 13.47
C ALA A 226 3.61 14.08 12.46
N PRO A 227 3.57 14.43 11.17
CA PRO A 227 4.54 13.90 10.22
C PRO A 227 5.96 14.16 10.68
N GLY A 228 6.80 13.13 10.63
CA GLY A 228 8.20 13.25 11.04
C GLY A 228 8.85 11.90 11.32
N PRO A 229 10.07 11.91 11.86
CA PRO A 229 10.81 10.68 12.11
C PRO A 229 10.10 9.77 13.11
N LEU A 230 10.32 8.47 12.96
CA LEU A 230 9.84 7.45 13.89
C LEU A 230 11.01 6.59 14.36
N GLY A 231 11.26 6.53 15.66
CA GLY A 231 12.20 5.60 16.27
C GLY A 231 11.48 4.36 16.78
N PHE A 232 12.08 3.18 16.62
CA PHE A 232 11.57 1.93 17.19
C PHE A 232 12.69 1.24 17.95
N THR A 233 12.39 0.83 19.19
CA THR A 233 13.34 0.16 20.07
C THR A 233 12.69 -1.05 20.74
N VAL A 234 13.38 -2.19 20.69
CA VAL A 234 13.08 -3.37 21.52
C VAL A 234 14.24 -3.57 22.49
N ILE A 235 13.94 -3.65 23.78
CA ILE A 235 14.94 -3.88 24.83
C ILE A 235 14.68 -5.25 25.44
N ARG A 236 15.67 -6.15 25.32
CA ARG A 236 15.62 -7.48 25.92
C ARG A 236 16.95 -7.80 26.60
N ASP A 237 16.89 -8.37 27.79
CA ASP A 237 18.08 -8.70 28.59
C ASP A 237 19.03 -7.50 28.77
N GLY A 238 18.46 -6.29 28.88
CA GLY A 238 19.19 -5.03 28.98
C GLY A 238 19.86 -4.56 27.68
N ARG A 239 19.69 -5.28 26.56
CA ARG A 239 20.27 -4.96 25.26
C ARG A 239 19.23 -4.32 24.35
N PRO A 240 19.42 -3.05 23.94
CA PRO A 240 18.54 -2.43 22.98
C PRO A 240 18.84 -2.93 21.56
N ARG A 241 17.78 -3.05 20.76
CA ARG A 241 17.80 -3.13 19.31
C ARG A 241 17.02 -1.93 18.79
N ARG A 242 17.63 -1.15 17.91
CA ARG A 242 17.07 0.13 17.47
C ARG A 242 17.03 0.20 15.96
N THR A 243 16.01 0.87 15.46
CA THR A 243 15.90 1.31 14.07
C THR A 243 15.08 2.60 14.06
N ARG A 244 15.11 3.27 12.92
CA ARG A 244 14.47 4.55 12.67
C ARG A 244 13.92 4.59 11.25
N LEU A 245 12.82 5.29 11.10
CA LEU A 245 12.30 5.77 9.84
C LEU A 245 12.57 7.26 9.76
N HIS A 246 13.09 7.71 8.62
CA HIS A 246 13.31 9.14 8.39
C HIS A 246 12.00 9.92 8.53
N ARG A 247 10.89 9.33 8.06
CA ARG A 247 9.58 9.98 8.06
C ARG A 247 8.43 8.98 8.05
N VAL A 248 7.42 9.25 8.86
CA VAL A 248 6.12 8.58 8.91
C VAL A 248 5.03 9.65 8.94
N VAL A 249 3.93 9.40 8.24
CA VAL A 249 2.73 10.23 8.30
C VAL A 249 1.68 9.49 9.12
N ALA A 250 1.12 10.18 10.10
CA ALA A 250 0.06 9.67 10.96
C ALA A 250 -1.24 10.41 10.68
N VAL A 251 -2.14 9.81 9.91
CA VAL A 251 -3.49 10.32 9.70
C VAL A 251 -4.51 9.22 9.93
N GLY A 252 -5.58 9.59 10.63
CA GLY A 252 -6.78 8.74 10.71
C GLY A 252 -7.65 8.93 9.46
N PRO A 253 -8.59 8.00 9.21
CA PRO A 253 -9.54 8.12 8.12
C PRO A 253 -10.46 9.33 8.34
N GLN A 254 -10.67 10.13 7.29
CA GLN A 254 -11.50 11.34 7.29
C GLN A 254 -12.75 11.19 6.40
N HIS A 255 -12.69 10.28 5.45
CA HIS A 255 -13.71 10.03 4.42
C HIS A 255 -14.41 8.68 4.62
N GLY A 256 -14.11 7.99 5.73
CA GLY A 256 -14.70 6.69 6.06
C GLY A 256 -14.04 5.51 5.35
N GLY A 257 -12.81 5.70 4.86
CA GLY A 257 -12.01 4.66 4.23
C GLY A 257 -11.08 3.93 5.19
N ASP A 258 -10.22 3.11 4.60
CA ASP A 258 -9.05 2.53 5.26
C ASP A 258 -7.81 3.35 4.87
N VAL A 259 -6.92 3.62 5.83
CA VAL A 259 -5.67 4.35 5.58
C VAL A 259 -4.53 3.36 5.37
N VAL A 260 -3.80 3.51 4.26
CA VAL A 260 -2.59 2.78 3.95
C VAL A 260 -1.41 3.75 3.92
N VAL A 261 -0.37 3.49 4.70
CA VAL A 261 0.88 4.26 4.61
C VAL A 261 1.79 3.63 3.55
N ALA A 262 1.97 4.34 2.43
CA ALA A 262 2.88 3.97 1.35
C ALA A 262 4.10 4.90 1.38
N GLY A 263 5.20 4.43 1.98
CA GLY A 263 6.37 5.27 2.21
C GLY A 263 6.03 6.50 3.05
N GLU A 264 6.25 7.69 2.52
CA GLU A 264 5.96 8.95 3.20
C GLU A 264 4.55 9.50 2.96
N TYR A 265 3.71 8.74 2.26
CA TYR A 265 2.34 9.11 1.96
C TYR A 265 1.38 8.26 2.79
N ALA A 266 0.34 8.88 3.31
CA ALA A 266 -0.82 8.17 3.84
C ALA A 266 -1.96 8.30 2.85
N VAL A 267 -2.52 7.17 2.42
CA VAL A 267 -3.57 7.12 1.42
C VAL A 267 -4.82 6.55 2.05
N GLU A 268 -5.85 7.38 2.19
CA GLU A 268 -7.17 6.91 2.56
C GLU A 268 -7.88 6.37 1.33
N VAL A 269 -8.16 5.07 1.31
CA VAL A 269 -8.82 4.36 0.22
C VAL A 269 -10.28 4.12 0.60
N VAL A 270 -11.21 4.64 -0.22
CA VAL A 270 -12.66 4.49 -0.04
C VAL A 270 -13.25 3.77 -1.26
N PRO A 271 -13.53 2.47 -1.15
CA PRO A 271 -14.31 1.76 -2.14
C PRO A 271 -15.78 2.22 -2.13
N SER A 272 -16.30 2.59 -3.29
CA SER A 272 -17.67 3.08 -3.48
C SER A 272 -18.58 2.02 -4.10
N ALA A 273 -19.89 2.09 -3.80
CA ALA A 273 -20.87 1.09 -4.21
C ALA A 273 -21.20 1.10 -5.71
N ASP A 274 -20.82 2.15 -6.43
CA ASP A 274 -20.98 2.33 -7.87
C ASP A 274 -19.83 1.74 -8.69
N GLY A 275 -18.85 1.14 -8.02
CA GLY A 275 -17.71 0.48 -8.65
C GLY A 275 -16.49 1.36 -8.82
N THR A 276 -16.40 2.48 -8.10
CA THR A 276 -15.17 3.28 -8.04
C THR A 276 -14.38 3.03 -6.76
N ILE A 277 -13.09 3.37 -6.80
CA ILE A 277 -12.25 3.62 -5.65
C ILE A 277 -11.90 5.09 -5.67
N ASP A 278 -12.20 5.77 -4.57
CA ASP A 278 -11.79 7.14 -4.30
C ASP A 278 -10.59 7.07 -3.35
N ALA A 279 -9.55 7.87 -3.59
CA ALA A 279 -8.36 7.88 -2.74
C ALA A 279 -7.84 9.31 -2.46
N TRP A 280 -7.63 9.60 -1.18
CA TRP A 280 -7.05 10.84 -0.70
C TRP A 280 -5.62 10.58 -0.25
N VAL A 281 -4.66 11.21 -0.93
CA VAL A 281 -3.25 11.10 -0.61
C VAL A 281 -2.84 12.28 0.26
N VAL A 282 -2.39 12.00 1.47
CA VAL A 282 -1.84 12.98 2.41
C VAL A 282 -0.33 12.80 2.46
N GLY A 283 0.39 13.87 2.10
CA GLY A 283 1.84 13.98 2.14
C GLY A 283 2.26 15.37 2.63
N GLU A 284 3.55 15.68 2.55
CA GLU A 284 4.07 17.02 2.88
C GLU A 284 3.62 18.07 1.86
N GLU A 285 3.58 17.67 0.59
CA GLU A 285 3.06 18.45 -0.52
C GLU A 285 1.69 17.90 -0.97
N PRO A 286 0.79 18.76 -1.48
CA PRO A 286 -0.42 18.30 -2.14
C PRO A 286 -0.06 17.40 -3.33
N VAL A 287 -0.36 16.11 -3.19
CA VAL A 287 -0.14 15.11 -4.22
C VAL A 287 -1.28 15.20 -5.24
N ALA A 288 -1.24 16.22 -6.10
CA ALA A 288 -2.20 16.41 -7.18
C ALA A 288 -1.76 15.64 -8.45
N ASP A 289 -2.07 16.16 -9.64
CA ASP A 289 -1.82 15.60 -11.00
C ASP A 289 -0.34 15.24 -11.34
N GLY A 290 0.57 15.24 -10.36
CA GLY A 290 1.97 14.85 -10.50
C GLY A 290 2.30 13.45 -9.97
N ALA A 291 1.33 12.73 -9.39
CA ALA A 291 1.54 11.37 -8.89
C ALA A 291 0.72 10.32 -9.64
N GLU A 292 1.31 9.13 -9.78
CA GLU A 292 0.59 7.93 -10.16
C GLU A 292 0.21 7.17 -8.89
N VAL A 293 -1.09 6.93 -8.70
CA VAL A 293 -1.60 6.15 -7.57
C VAL A 293 -2.22 4.87 -8.10
N VAL A 294 -1.72 3.74 -7.64
CA VAL A 294 -2.25 2.42 -7.99
C VAL A 294 -2.73 1.73 -6.73
N VAL A 295 -3.99 1.31 -6.73
CA VAL A 295 -4.57 0.52 -5.64
C VAL A 295 -4.73 -0.92 -6.11
N THR A 296 -4.16 -1.85 -5.36
CA THR A 296 -4.30 -3.27 -5.61
C THR A 296 -5.40 -3.83 -4.73
N VAL A 297 -6.45 -4.40 -5.34
CA VAL A 297 -7.65 -4.86 -4.63
C VAL A 297 -8.03 -6.30 -4.96
N GLY A 298 -8.75 -6.91 -4.02
CA GLY A 298 -9.31 -8.25 -4.15
C GLY A 298 -8.30 -9.37 -3.93
N ARG A 299 -8.81 -10.62 -3.90
CA ARG A 299 -7.96 -11.80 -3.67
C ARG A 299 -7.00 -12.05 -4.81
N GLU A 300 -7.41 -11.65 -6.01
CA GLU A 300 -6.63 -11.75 -7.24
C GLU A 300 -5.56 -10.66 -7.35
N ARG A 301 -5.47 -9.73 -6.36
CA ARG A 301 -4.52 -8.61 -6.36
C ARG A 301 -4.56 -7.83 -7.68
N ARG A 302 -5.75 -7.39 -8.09
CA ARG A 302 -5.89 -6.62 -9.34
C ARG A 302 -5.48 -5.17 -9.15
N PRO A 303 -4.57 -4.63 -9.96
CA PRO A 303 -4.20 -3.23 -9.90
C PRO A 303 -5.30 -2.35 -10.51
N VAL A 304 -5.57 -1.22 -9.86
CA VAL A 304 -6.48 -0.17 -10.31
C VAL A 304 -5.70 1.14 -10.29
N THR A 305 -5.30 1.62 -11.47
CA THR A 305 -4.68 2.94 -11.61
C THR A 305 -5.74 4.01 -11.40
N LEU A 306 -5.50 4.90 -10.44
CA LEU A 306 -6.37 6.02 -10.14
C LEU A 306 -5.90 7.26 -10.89
N VAL A 307 -6.86 8.11 -11.25
CA VAL A 307 -6.60 9.37 -11.95
C VAL A 307 -7.01 10.52 -11.06
N TRP A 308 -6.18 11.56 -10.98
CA TRP A 308 -6.52 12.78 -10.26
C TRP A 308 -7.77 13.44 -10.86
N SER A 309 -8.77 13.72 -10.03
CA SER A 309 -9.98 14.44 -10.41
C SER A 309 -9.98 15.83 -9.79
N ALA A 310 -9.68 16.86 -10.59
CA ALA A 310 -9.67 18.25 -10.12
C ALA A 310 -11.03 18.70 -9.57
N ASP A 311 -12.14 18.20 -10.13
CA ASP A 311 -13.50 18.52 -9.66
C ASP A 311 -13.80 17.90 -8.29
N ALA A 312 -13.23 16.72 -8.02
CA ALA A 312 -13.48 15.97 -6.79
C ALA A 312 -12.42 16.25 -5.71
N GLY A 313 -11.24 16.75 -6.09
CA GLY A 313 -10.11 17.03 -5.20
C GLY A 313 -9.41 15.77 -4.67
N HIS A 314 -9.53 14.64 -5.38
CA HIS A 314 -8.94 13.35 -5.00
C HIS A 314 -8.76 12.44 -6.22
N PHE A 315 -8.09 11.30 -6.02
CA PHE A 315 -7.87 10.29 -7.07
C PHE A 315 -9.07 9.37 -7.20
N VAL A 316 -9.49 9.05 -8.42
CA VAL A 316 -10.63 8.19 -8.70
C VAL A 316 -10.23 7.12 -9.73
N GLY A 317 -10.61 5.87 -9.48
CA GLY A 317 -10.40 4.76 -10.41
C GLY A 317 -11.62 3.84 -10.47
N ALA A 318 -11.87 3.26 -11.64
CA ALA A 318 -12.95 2.30 -11.83
C ALA A 318 -12.45 0.88 -11.56
N VAL A 319 -13.23 0.10 -10.83
CA VAL A 319 -12.97 -1.30 -10.51
C VAL A 319 -13.81 -2.18 -11.44
N ASP A 320 -13.17 -3.20 -12.03
CA ASP A 320 -13.90 -4.16 -12.86
C ASP A 320 -14.99 -4.87 -12.04
N ALA A 321 -16.17 -5.05 -12.64
CA ALA A 321 -17.33 -5.62 -11.96
C ALA A 321 -17.16 -7.08 -11.49
N ASP A 322 -16.11 -7.77 -11.93
CA ASP A 322 -15.76 -9.12 -11.48
C ASP A 322 -14.77 -9.13 -10.30
N VAL A 323 -14.13 -8.00 -9.98
CA VAL A 323 -13.21 -7.86 -8.86
C VAL A 323 -14.01 -7.81 -7.58
N ARG A 324 -13.74 -8.76 -6.69
CA ARG A 324 -14.34 -8.74 -5.36
C ARG A 324 -13.42 -8.03 -4.41
N ILE A 325 -13.79 -6.82 -3.99
CA ILE A 325 -13.19 -6.16 -2.84
C ILE A 325 -13.67 -6.92 -1.59
N ALA A 326 -13.00 -8.03 -1.31
CA ALA A 326 -13.21 -8.89 -0.16
C ALA A 326 -12.28 -8.45 0.99
N ARG A 327 -12.28 -9.20 2.09
CA ARG A 327 -11.34 -9.11 3.23
C ARG A 327 -9.87 -9.40 2.85
N ALA A 328 -9.51 -9.23 1.58
CA ALA A 328 -8.16 -9.39 1.07
C ALA A 328 -7.36 -8.10 1.35
N PRO A 329 -6.02 -8.16 1.42
CA PRO A 329 -5.21 -6.97 1.57
C PRO A 329 -5.49 -5.95 0.47
N ILE A 330 -5.61 -4.68 0.85
CA ILE A 330 -5.53 -3.56 -0.08
C ILE A 330 -4.07 -3.13 -0.10
N GLY A 331 -3.45 -3.20 -1.28
CA GLY A 331 -2.12 -2.63 -1.53
C GLY A 331 -2.25 -1.24 -2.13
N VAL A 332 -1.33 -0.34 -1.81
CA VAL A 332 -1.25 0.98 -2.41
C VAL A 332 0.18 1.23 -2.86
N ALA A 333 0.32 1.69 -4.10
CA ALA A 333 1.54 2.24 -4.63
C ALA A 333 1.33 3.71 -4.99
N VAL A 334 2.29 4.55 -4.62
CA VAL A 334 2.33 5.97 -4.97
C VAL A 334 3.68 6.22 -5.66
N VAL A 335 3.64 6.68 -6.90
CA VAL A 335 4.82 7.21 -7.59
C VAL A 335 4.69 8.72 -7.63
N HIS A 336 5.57 9.42 -6.92
CA HIS A 336 5.58 10.89 -6.87
C HIS A 336 7.02 11.40 -6.97
N GLY A 337 7.26 12.41 -7.81
CA GLY A 337 8.63 12.89 -8.07
C GLY A 337 9.55 11.85 -8.70
N GLY A 338 9.00 10.80 -9.33
CA GLY A 338 9.75 9.66 -9.87
C GLY A 338 10.12 8.60 -8.83
N VAL A 339 9.72 8.77 -7.55
CA VAL A 339 10.01 7.82 -6.47
C VAL A 339 8.81 6.91 -6.22
N TYR A 340 9.04 5.59 -6.20
CA TYR A 340 8.03 4.58 -5.92
C TYR A 340 7.93 4.25 -4.43
N HIS A 341 6.73 4.41 -3.88
CA HIS A 341 6.38 4.05 -2.51
C HIS A 341 5.27 3.00 -2.51
N HIS A 342 5.33 2.08 -1.55
CA HIS A 342 4.33 1.00 -1.42
C HIS A 342 3.96 0.75 0.04
N GLY A 343 2.71 0.38 0.26
CA GLY A 343 2.16 -0.04 1.55
C GLY A 343 0.95 -0.95 1.38
N ALA A 344 0.50 -1.58 2.46
CA ALA A 344 -0.69 -2.41 2.44
C ALA A 344 -1.43 -2.42 3.78
N ILE A 345 -2.71 -2.80 3.75
CA ILE A 345 -3.55 -3.02 4.92
C ILE A 345 -4.48 -4.22 4.68
N LEU A 346 -4.79 -4.98 5.73
CA LEU A 346 -5.97 -5.82 5.80
C LEU A 346 -7.15 -4.95 6.25
N PRO A 347 -8.19 -4.74 5.42
CA PRO A 347 -9.31 -3.85 5.72
C PRO A 347 -9.91 -4.12 7.10
N ARG A 348 -10.09 -3.08 7.91
CA ARG A 348 -10.73 -3.19 9.23
C ARG A 348 -12.25 -3.09 9.04
N TYR A 349 -13.03 -4.00 9.63
CA TYR A 349 -14.51 -3.95 9.53
C TYR A 349 -15.08 -2.73 10.23
N THR A 350 -15.19 -1.59 9.55
CA THR A 350 -15.85 -0.41 10.14
C THR A 350 -16.88 0.23 9.23
N VAL A 351 -16.71 0.17 7.90
CA VAL A 351 -17.80 0.51 6.98
C VAL A 351 -18.46 -0.75 6.47
N ALA A 352 -19.76 -0.88 6.76
CA ALA A 352 -20.63 -1.91 6.24
C ALA A 352 -20.82 -1.74 4.71
N VAL A 353 -19.76 -1.89 3.92
CA VAL A 353 -19.87 -2.36 2.53
C VAL A 353 -20.17 -3.85 2.62
N ARG A 354 -21.36 -4.16 3.14
CA ARG A 354 -21.95 -5.48 3.33
C ARG A 354 -21.78 -6.30 2.05
N ASP A 355 -20.78 -7.17 1.95
CA ASP A 355 -20.78 -8.26 0.97
C ASP A 355 -21.19 -7.89 -0.48
N THR A 356 -21.13 -6.60 -0.89
CA THR A 356 -21.89 -6.12 -2.06
C THR A 356 -21.11 -6.37 -3.35
N TRP A 357 -19.81 -6.57 -3.25
CA TRP A 357 -19.01 -7.15 -4.32
C TRP A 357 -19.21 -8.68 -4.47
N GLY A 358 -20.03 -9.30 -3.61
CA GLY A 358 -20.51 -10.68 -3.75
C GLY A 358 -21.65 -10.85 -4.75
N VAL A 359 -22.32 -9.77 -5.17
CA VAL A 359 -23.34 -9.87 -6.23
C VAL A 359 -22.63 -9.90 -7.57
N ARG A 360 -22.45 -11.12 -8.09
CA ARG A 360 -22.25 -11.38 -9.52
C ARG A 360 -23.21 -10.44 -10.27
N VAL A 361 -22.71 -9.35 -10.85
CA VAL A 361 -23.46 -8.60 -11.87
C VAL A 361 -23.48 -9.53 -13.07
N ARG A 362 -24.44 -10.46 -13.05
CA ARG A 362 -24.82 -11.17 -14.26
C ARG A 362 -25.15 -10.08 -15.28
N PRO A 363 -24.73 -10.20 -16.54
CA PRO A 363 -25.24 -9.35 -17.62
C PRO A 363 -26.73 -9.68 -17.82
N SER A 364 -27.55 -9.16 -16.93
CA SER A 364 -29.01 -9.20 -16.93
C SER A 364 -29.46 -8.09 -15.97
N ALA A 365 -29.15 -6.85 -16.31
CA ALA A 365 -29.66 -5.70 -15.59
C ALA A 365 -31.15 -5.52 -15.95
N GLU A 366 -32.05 -6.04 -15.14
CA GLU A 366 -33.43 -5.54 -15.12
C GLU A 366 -33.46 -4.30 -14.21
N VAL A 367 -33.26 -3.11 -14.79
CA VAL A 367 -33.37 -1.84 -14.06
C VAL A 367 -34.85 -1.42 -14.03
N ARG A 368 -35.56 -1.75 -12.94
CA ARG A 368 -36.93 -1.25 -12.72
C ARG A 368 -36.90 0.10 -12.01
N VAL A 369 -37.23 1.16 -12.73
CA VAL A 369 -37.45 2.50 -12.15
C VAL A 369 -38.95 2.69 -11.95
N HIS A 370 -39.38 2.97 -10.72
CA HIS A 370 -40.74 3.41 -10.41
C HIS A 370 -40.77 4.93 -10.35
N GLY A 371 -41.42 5.58 -11.33
CA GLY A 371 -41.64 7.03 -11.30
C GLY A 371 -42.76 7.40 -10.32
N HIS A 372 -42.54 8.44 -9.51
CA HIS A 372 -43.60 9.09 -8.74
C HIS A 372 -44.50 9.97 -9.64
N PRO A 373 -45.79 10.12 -9.31
CA PRO A 373 -46.80 10.71 -10.20
C PRO A 373 -46.74 12.24 -10.37
N HIS A 374 -45.83 12.96 -9.69
CA HIS A 374 -45.80 14.43 -9.75
C HIS A 374 -44.40 14.99 -9.99
N GLY A 375 -44.15 15.40 -11.25
CA GLY A 375 -43.40 16.62 -11.58
C GLY A 375 -41.87 16.60 -11.54
N GLY A 376 -41.24 16.05 -12.58
CA GLY A 376 -39.82 16.28 -12.92
C GLY A 376 -39.28 15.16 -13.82
N PRO A 377 -38.47 15.41 -14.87
CA PRO A 377 -37.99 14.35 -15.75
C PRO A 377 -36.91 13.51 -15.04
N PRO A 378 -37.11 12.20 -14.80
CA PRO A 378 -36.00 11.32 -14.44
C PRO A 378 -35.12 11.12 -15.69
N GLY A 379 -34.00 11.82 -15.74
CA GLY A 379 -32.99 11.64 -16.78
C GLY A 379 -31.94 10.62 -16.33
N LEU A 380 -32.01 9.38 -16.82
CA LEU A 380 -30.89 8.43 -16.69
C LEU A 380 -29.86 8.73 -17.78
N ARG A 381 -28.63 9.06 -17.38
CA ARG A 381 -27.46 9.12 -18.28
C ARG A 381 -26.62 7.87 -18.06
N PHE A 382 -26.43 7.08 -19.10
CA PHE A 382 -25.49 5.96 -19.08
C PHE A 382 -24.20 6.37 -19.79
N ASN A 383 -23.04 6.03 -19.21
CA ASN A 383 -21.73 6.30 -19.81
C ASN A 383 -21.39 5.19 -20.85
N PRO A 384 -21.18 5.54 -22.13
CA PRO A 384 -21.03 4.55 -23.22
C PRO A 384 -19.76 3.69 -23.17
N GLY A 385 -18.80 3.98 -22.29
CA GLY A 385 -17.61 3.13 -22.09
C GLY A 385 -17.90 1.79 -21.39
N LEU A 386 -19.03 1.66 -20.69
CA LEU A 386 -19.33 0.55 -19.78
C LEU A 386 -20.05 -0.66 -20.40
N MET A 387 -20.40 -0.62 -21.69
CA MET A 387 -21.15 -1.73 -22.32
C MET A 387 -20.47 -2.27 -23.58
N LYS A 388 -19.58 -3.24 -23.40
CA LYS A 388 -19.28 -4.24 -24.43
C LYS A 388 -20.13 -5.48 -24.16
N GLY A 389 -21.35 -5.52 -24.71
CA GLY A 389 -22.23 -6.70 -24.61
C GLY A 389 -23.67 -6.44 -25.06
N HIS A 390 -24.39 -7.53 -25.39
CA HIS A 390 -25.82 -7.48 -25.74
C HIS A 390 -26.68 -7.24 -24.48
N GLY A 391 -26.95 -5.97 -24.15
CA GLY A 391 -27.73 -5.58 -22.97
C GLY A 391 -29.19 -5.23 -23.29
N ARG A 392 -30.14 -5.84 -22.58
CA ARG A 392 -31.56 -5.46 -22.63
C ARG A 392 -31.87 -4.40 -21.58
N VAL A 393 -32.53 -3.31 -21.99
CA VAL A 393 -32.98 -2.24 -21.08
C VAL A 393 -34.51 -2.14 -21.11
N ASP A 394 -35.16 -2.35 -19.97
CA ASP A 394 -36.62 -2.24 -19.79
C ASP A 394 -36.97 -1.03 -18.92
N ILE A 395 -37.59 0.02 -19.49
CA ILE A 395 -37.90 1.28 -18.76
C ILE A 395 -39.40 1.48 -18.64
N ARG A 396 -39.88 1.86 -17.45
CA ARG A 396 -41.28 2.30 -17.21
C ARG A 396 -41.36 3.76 -16.78
N GLY A 397 -42.11 4.58 -17.53
CA GLY A 397 -42.36 5.97 -17.15
C GLY A 397 -43.01 6.84 -18.25
N PRO A 398 -43.50 8.04 -17.90
CA PRO A 398 -44.15 8.98 -18.82
C PRO A 398 -43.16 9.81 -19.67
N HIS A 399 -41.87 9.83 -19.33
CA HIS A 399 -40.83 10.50 -20.13
C HIS A 399 -39.53 9.70 -20.09
N VAL A 400 -38.98 9.33 -21.25
CA VAL A 400 -37.80 8.47 -21.36
C VAL A 400 -36.86 8.99 -22.46
N ASP A 401 -35.63 9.38 -22.11
CA ASP A 401 -34.53 9.67 -23.06
C ASP A 401 -33.40 8.62 -22.87
N VAL A 402 -33.05 7.91 -23.94
CA VAL A 402 -31.99 6.88 -23.93
C VAL A 402 -30.89 7.27 -24.92
N ARG A 403 -29.63 7.29 -24.45
CA ARG A 403 -28.44 7.55 -25.27
C ARG A 403 -27.37 6.47 -25.04
N GLY A 404 -26.89 5.84 -26.10
CA GLY A 404 -25.75 4.90 -26.05
C GLY A 404 -25.68 3.92 -27.24
N PRO A 405 -24.58 3.16 -27.39
CA PRO A 405 -24.53 1.99 -28.27
C PRO A 405 -25.34 0.85 -27.63
N SER A 406 -26.35 0.27 -28.30
CA SER A 406 -27.23 -0.69 -27.59
C SER A 406 -27.92 -1.73 -28.48
N ALA A 407 -27.83 -3.00 -28.09
CA ALA A 407 -28.59 -4.12 -28.67
C ALA A 407 -29.84 -4.46 -27.81
N MET A 408 -31.02 -4.01 -28.25
CA MET A 408 -32.37 -4.23 -27.67
C MET A 408 -32.82 -3.31 -26.50
N VAL A 409 -33.71 -2.35 -26.80
CA VAL A 409 -34.33 -1.45 -25.82
C VAL A 409 -35.85 -1.63 -25.82
N ARG A 410 -36.46 -1.87 -24.65
CA ARG A 410 -37.93 -1.95 -24.50
C ARG A 410 -38.44 -0.85 -23.57
N VAL A 411 -39.39 -0.07 -24.05
CA VAL A 411 -40.02 1.00 -23.26
C VAL A 411 -41.50 0.69 -23.07
N HIS A 412 -41.97 0.71 -21.82
CA HIS A 412 -43.37 0.45 -21.45
C HIS A 412 -43.90 1.63 -20.65
N GLY A 413 -44.85 2.40 -21.20
CA GLY A 413 -45.39 3.54 -20.46
C GLY A 413 -46.74 4.03 -20.98
N PRO A 414 -47.61 4.55 -20.10
CA PRO A 414 -48.83 5.23 -20.50
C PRO A 414 -48.49 6.61 -21.12
N GLY A 415 -48.89 6.86 -22.37
CA GLY A 415 -49.03 8.21 -22.95
C GLY A 415 -47.82 9.15 -23.00
N GLY A 416 -46.59 8.65 -22.86
CA GLY A 416 -45.39 9.49 -22.69
C GLY A 416 -44.63 9.87 -23.97
N HIS A 417 -43.76 10.89 -23.87
CA HIS A 417 -42.76 11.22 -24.90
C HIS A 417 -41.52 10.33 -24.75
N VAL A 418 -41.17 9.60 -25.81
CA VAL A 418 -40.01 8.69 -25.82
C VAL A 418 -39.00 9.14 -26.87
N ARG A 419 -37.74 9.34 -26.45
CA ARG A 419 -36.61 9.65 -27.33
C ARG A 419 -35.52 8.60 -27.19
N VAL A 420 -35.08 8.03 -28.31
CA VAL A 420 -33.96 7.07 -28.34
C VAL A 420 -32.94 7.52 -29.39
N ARG A 421 -31.66 7.60 -28.99
CA ARG A 421 -30.52 7.90 -29.88
C ARG A 421 -29.42 6.87 -29.70
N GLY A 422 -29.11 6.09 -30.75
CA GLY A 422 -28.01 5.12 -30.72
C GLY A 422 -27.70 4.50 -32.09
N PRO A 423 -26.45 4.06 -32.35
CA PRO A 423 -26.02 3.62 -33.68
C PRO A 423 -26.53 2.25 -34.17
N SER A 424 -27.02 1.33 -33.34
CA SER A 424 -27.49 0.01 -33.83
C SER A 424 -28.14 -0.84 -32.74
N GLY A 425 -29.42 -1.21 -32.90
CA GLY A 425 -30.18 -2.14 -32.05
C GLY A 425 -31.68 -2.19 -32.35
N MET A 426 -32.41 -3.17 -31.79
CA MET A 426 -33.88 -3.27 -31.88
C MET A 426 -34.56 -2.39 -30.82
N VAL A 427 -35.48 -1.51 -31.21
CA VAL A 427 -36.25 -0.69 -30.24
C VAL A 427 -37.73 -1.10 -30.28
N SER A 428 -38.27 -1.52 -29.12
CA SER A 428 -39.69 -1.87 -28.96
C SER A 428 -40.38 -0.94 -27.97
N VAL A 429 -41.24 -0.06 -28.47
CA VAL A 429 -42.08 0.83 -27.63
C VAL A 429 -43.50 0.28 -27.57
N ARG A 430 -44.04 0.10 -26.35
CA ARG A 430 -45.43 -0.35 -26.12
C ARG A 430 -46.17 0.61 -25.19
N GLY A 431 -47.22 1.26 -25.70
CA GLY A 431 -48.08 2.16 -24.92
C GLY A 431 -49.21 2.79 -25.75
N PRO A 432 -50.35 3.14 -25.13
CA PRO A 432 -51.42 3.91 -25.78
C PRO A 432 -51.07 5.41 -25.87
N GLY A 433 -51.28 6.03 -27.03
CA GLY A 433 -51.36 7.50 -27.20
C GLY A 433 -50.06 8.31 -27.11
N GLY A 434 -48.87 7.70 -27.19
CA GLY A 434 -47.59 8.40 -27.03
C GLY A 434 -46.95 8.90 -28.34
N HIS A 435 -46.03 9.87 -28.23
CA HIS A 435 -45.18 10.34 -29.32
C HIS A 435 -43.76 9.77 -29.20
N ALA A 436 -43.30 9.06 -30.23
CA ALA A 436 -41.97 8.43 -30.26
C ALA A 436 -41.07 9.06 -31.34
N ARG A 437 -39.84 9.46 -30.96
CA ARG A 437 -38.80 9.91 -31.89
C ARG A 437 -37.55 9.05 -31.75
N ILE A 438 -37.23 8.30 -32.81
CA ILE A 438 -36.14 7.31 -32.81
C ILE A 438 -35.13 7.65 -33.91
N ARG A 439 -33.84 7.61 -33.57
CA ARG A 439 -32.71 7.87 -34.50
C ARG A 439 -31.67 6.75 -34.42
N GLY A 440 -31.62 5.90 -35.46
CA GLY A 440 -30.71 4.75 -35.63
C GLY A 440 -31.33 3.37 -35.30
N GLY A 441 -30.86 2.29 -35.93
CA GLY A 441 -31.26 0.88 -35.68
C GLY A 441 -32.56 0.38 -36.36
N MET A 442 -32.90 -0.89 -36.12
CA MET A 442 -34.16 -1.53 -36.54
C MET A 442 -35.25 -1.26 -35.48
N VAL A 443 -36.47 -0.92 -35.91
CA VAL A 443 -37.51 -0.40 -35.00
C VAL A 443 -38.81 -1.18 -35.18
N SER A 444 -39.39 -1.66 -34.08
CA SER A 444 -40.74 -2.25 -34.06
C SER A 444 -41.62 -1.51 -33.05
N VAL A 445 -42.69 -0.86 -33.51
CA VAL A 445 -43.62 -0.12 -32.64
C VAL A 445 -44.95 -0.87 -32.57
N ARG A 446 -45.49 -1.11 -31.37
CA ARG A 446 -46.82 -1.72 -31.20
C ARG A 446 -47.64 -0.94 -30.17
N GLY A 447 -48.57 -0.10 -30.66
CA GLY A 447 -49.47 0.72 -29.82
C GLY A 447 -50.86 0.83 -30.45
N GLY A 448 -51.91 0.70 -29.64
CA GLY A 448 -53.32 0.63 -30.08
C GLY A 448 -54.11 1.93 -29.90
N GLY A 449 -53.50 3.10 -30.13
CA GLY A 449 -54.20 4.39 -30.00
C GLY A 449 -53.53 5.50 -30.81
N MET A 450 -54.24 6.62 -31.02
CA MET A 450 -53.91 7.76 -31.90
C MET A 450 -52.64 8.54 -31.51
N GLY A 451 -51.46 7.91 -31.51
CA GLY A 451 -50.16 8.54 -31.28
C GLY A 451 -49.30 8.60 -32.55
N GLY A 452 -48.52 9.67 -32.72
CA GLY A 452 -47.66 9.87 -33.90
C GLY A 452 -46.23 9.35 -33.72
N VAL A 453 -45.72 8.57 -34.69
CA VAL A 453 -44.36 8.00 -34.71
C VAL A 453 -43.51 8.71 -35.77
N ARG A 454 -42.30 9.15 -35.42
CA ARG A 454 -41.34 9.72 -36.39
C ARG A 454 -39.97 9.04 -36.30
N ILE A 455 -39.58 8.33 -37.36
CA ILE A 455 -38.31 7.57 -37.47
C ILE A 455 -37.35 8.29 -38.44
N ARG A 456 -36.06 8.40 -38.10
CA ARG A 456 -34.99 8.89 -39.00
C ARG A 456 -33.74 7.99 -38.87
N GLY A 457 -33.50 7.09 -39.81
CA GLY A 457 -32.37 6.13 -39.84
C GLY A 457 -32.70 4.86 -40.63
N GLY A 458 -31.70 4.16 -41.20
CA GLY A 458 -31.85 3.22 -42.34
C GLY A 458 -32.28 1.77 -42.05
N MET A 459 -32.92 1.20 -43.09
CA MET A 459 -33.27 -0.19 -43.46
C MET A 459 -33.92 -1.15 -42.43
N GLY A 460 -35.15 -1.59 -42.78
CA GLY A 460 -35.85 -2.77 -42.26
C GLY A 460 -37.18 -2.45 -41.56
N MET A 461 -38.29 -2.41 -42.31
CA MET A 461 -39.65 -2.51 -41.75
C MET A 461 -40.09 -3.98 -41.81
N ASN A 462 -40.61 -4.51 -40.71
CA ASN A 462 -41.54 -5.64 -40.65
C ASN A 462 -42.61 -5.31 -39.61
#